data_AF-A0A2W6CGQ9-F1
#
_entry.id   AF-A0A2W6CGQ9-F1
#
_cell.length_a   1.000
_cell.length_b   1.000
_cell.length_c   1.000
_cell.angle_alpha   90.00
_cell.angle_beta   90.00
_cell.angle_gamma   90.00
#
_symmetry.space_group_name_H-M   'P 1'
#
loop_
_entity.id
_entity.type
_entity.pdbx_description
1 polymer ?
#
loop_
_entity_poly.entity_id
_entity_poly.type
_entity_poly.pdbx_seq_one_letter_code
_entity_poly.pdbx_strand_id
1 'polypeptide(L)'
;AATATAAPPVATQPVVAKPRIEMTPARMLMLFFISSESIFFISLIVMYSVYAYNFSSSQLEISRTFFFSLALFCSSGTMILAEKFLTRGNKKAFVGFLVGTIALGATFLAGQITEYIKLYGEHTTISSPGEFGSTFFTLTGFHGFHVFVGLCGLIGILILSRDWRPGHETPVKSVRYYWHFVDGVWVFIFSIVYLRTLF
;
A
#
# COMPACT_ATOMS: atom_id res chain seq x y z
N ALA A 1 -36.81 -15.19 -66.07
CA ALA A 1 -36.06 -14.10 -65.43
C ALA A 1 -36.30 -14.16 -63.93
N ALA A 2 -35.36 -14.74 -63.17
CA ALA A 2 -35.47 -14.86 -61.72
C ALA A 2 -34.85 -13.61 -61.08
N THR A 3 -35.67 -12.82 -60.40
CA THR A 3 -35.28 -11.58 -59.73
C THR A 3 -34.57 -11.93 -58.43
N ALA A 4 -33.24 -11.77 -58.38
CA ALA A 4 -32.45 -11.96 -57.18
C ALA A 4 -32.74 -10.82 -56.18
N THR A 5 -33.38 -11.15 -55.06
CA THR A 5 -33.55 -10.25 -53.92
C THR A 5 -32.22 -10.11 -53.19
N ALA A 6 -31.62 -8.92 -53.28
CA ALA A 6 -30.38 -8.60 -52.55
C ALA A 6 -30.63 -8.60 -51.03
N ALA A 7 -29.77 -9.28 -50.28
CA ALA A 7 -29.81 -9.29 -48.82
C ALA A 7 -29.51 -7.89 -48.23
N PRO A 8 -30.15 -7.52 -47.10
CA PRO A 8 -29.95 -6.21 -46.50
C PRO A 8 -28.50 -6.04 -45.97
N PRO A 9 -27.98 -4.80 -45.98
CA PRO A 9 -26.61 -4.52 -45.54
C PRO A 9 -26.44 -4.84 -44.04
N VAL A 10 -25.45 -5.67 -43.72
CA VAL A 10 -25.07 -6.00 -42.34
C VAL A 10 -24.51 -4.72 -41.70
N ALA A 11 -25.19 -4.21 -40.68
CA ALA A 11 -24.73 -3.07 -39.90
C ALA A 11 -23.41 -3.44 -39.20
N THR A 12 -22.29 -2.83 -39.64
CA THR A 12 -21.01 -2.90 -38.93
C THR A 12 -21.16 -2.22 -37.59
N GLN A 13 -21.20 -3.00 -36.52
CA GLN A 13 -21.13 -2.51 -35.14
C GLN A 13 -19.90 -1.60 -35.00
N PRO A 14 -20.01 -0.42 -34.36
CA PRO A 14 -18.86 0.44 -34.12
C PRO A 14 -17.83 -0.35 -33.30
N VAL A 15 -16.62 -0.47 -33.85
CA VAL A 15 -15.48 -1.08 -33.14
C VAL A 15 -15.23 -0.23 -31.90
N VAL A 16 -15.61 -0.74 -30.73
CA VAL A 16 -15.28 -0.11 -29.44
C VAL A 16 -13.77 -0.06 -29.34
N ALA A 17 -13.19 1.13 -29.53
CA ALA A 17 -11.76 1.33 -29.45
C ALA A 17 -11.27 0.85 -28.07
N LYS A 18 -10.36 -0.12 -28.06
CA LYS A 18 -9.71 -0.58 -26.83
C LYS A 18 -9.09 0.65 -26.16
N PRO A 19 -9.40 0.94 -24.87
CA PRO A 19 -8.82 2.08 -24.20
C PRO A 19 -7.30 1.98 -24.28
N ARG A 20 -6.67 2.92 -24.98
CA ARG A 20 -5.21 3.02 -25.04
C ARG A 20 -4.76 3.32 -23.62
N ILE A 21 -3.95 2.44 -23.03
CA ILE A 21 -3.28 2.75 -21.78
C ILE A 21 -2.28 3.86 -22.11
N GLU A 22 -2.71 5.11 -22.03
CA GLU A 22 -1.80 6.24 -22.10
C GLU A 22 -0.98 6.25 -20.81
N MET A 23 0.30 5.90 -20.94
CA MET A 23 1.28 6.03 -19.86
C MET A 23 1.62 7.51 -19.74
N THR A 24 0.94 8.21 -18.82
CA THR A 24 1.34 9.57 -18.46
C THR A 24 2.76 9.53 -17.87
N PRO A 25 3.58 10.57 -18.07
CA PRO A 25 4.93 10.63 -17.50
C PRO A 25 4.94 10.39 -15.98
N ALA A 26 3.95 10.94 -15.27
CA ALA A 26 3.77 10.71 -13.83
C ALA A 26 3.55 9.23 -13.48
N ARG A 27 2.77 8.50 -14.28
CA ARG A 27 2.53 7.06 -14.07
C ARG A 27 3.80 6.24 -14.35
N MET A 28 4.58 6.62 -15.37
CA MET A 28 5.86 5.97 -15.66
C MET A 28 6.85 6.15 -14.52
N LEU A 29 7.03 7.38 -14.06
CA LEU A 29 7.89 7.70 -12.92
C LEU A 29 7.47 6.91 -11.69
N MET A 30 6.17 6.85 -11.42
CA MET A 30 5.64 6.10 -10.29
C MET A 30 5.94 4.59 -10.39
N LEU A 31 5.84 4.01 -11.58
CA LEU A 31 6.15 2.60 -11.79
C LEU A 31 7.64 2.31 -11.61
N PHE A 32 8.52 3.15 -12.15
CA PHE A 32 9.97 3.01 -11.95
C PHE A 32 10.34 3.14 -10.46
N PHE A 33 9.77 4.12 -9.77
CA PHE A 33 9.95 4.31 -8.34
C PHE A 33 9.47 3.10 -7.52
N ILE A 34 8.25 2.61 -7.76
CA ILE A 34 7.75 1.39 -7.08
C ILE A 34 8.66 0.19 -7.37
N SER A 35 9.15 0.07 -8.60
CA SER A 35 10.02 -1.04 -8.98
C SER A 35 11.36 -0.99 -8.25
N SER A 36 11.98 0.19 -8.10
CA SER A 36 13.21 0.34 -7.33
C SER A 36 12.99 0.04 -5.84
N GLU A 37 11.91 0.55 -5.26
CA GLU A 37 11.56 0.26 -3.86
C GLU A 37 11.25 -1.23 -3.64
N SER A 38 10.66 -1.90 -4.62
CA SER A 38 10.42 -3.35 -4.55
C SER A 38 11.73 -4.13 -4.42
N ILE A 39 12.74 -3.80 -5.22
CA ILE A 39 14.06 -4.44 -5.17
C ILE A 39 14.75 -4.16 -3.82
N PHE A 40 14.63 -2.91 -3.33
CA PHE A 40 15.13 -2.52 -2.02
C PHE A 40 14.50 -3.36 -0.89
N PHE A 41 13.17 -3.48 -0.84
CA PHE A 41 12.48 -4.28 0.18
C PHE A 41 12.74 -5.78 0.05
N ILE A 42 12.81 -6.32 -1.17
CA ILE A 42 13.18 -7.73 -1.39
C ILE A 42 14.54 -8.01 -0.76
N SER A 43 15.51 -7.12 -0.95
CA SER A 43 16.86 -7.26 -0.40
C SER A 43 16.85 -7.28 1.15
N LEU A 44 16.06 -6.40 1.78
CA LEU A 44 15.91 -6.39 3.25
C LEU A 44 15.19 -7.64 3.77
N ILE A 45 14.19 -8.15 3.05
CA ILE A 45 13.46 -9.38 3.40
C ILE A 45 14.40 -10.59 3.32
N VAL A 46 15.22 -10.70 2.26
CA VAL A 46 16.22 -11.77 2.13
C VAL A 46 17.24 -11.68 3.26
N MET A 47 17.76 -10.49 3.54
CA MET A 47 18.67 -10.27 4.67
C MET A 47 18.04 -10.75 5.99
N TYR A 48 16.83 -10.31 6.32
CA TYR A 48 16.14 -10.78 7.52
C TYR A 48 15.98 -12.31 7.53
N SER A 49 15.58 -12.91 6.41
CA SER A 49 15.32 -14.35 6.33
C SER A 49 16.57 -15.20 6.57
N VAL A 50 17.74 -14.75 6.12
CA VAL A 50 19.02 -15.46 6.29
C VAL A 50 19.54 -15.31 7.72
N TYR A 51 19.52 -14.10 8.27
CA TYR A 51 20.17 -13.78 9.55
C TYR A 51 19.27 -14.00 10.78
N ALA A 52 17.94 -13.87 10.63
CA ALA A 52 16.97 -14.09 11.71
C ALA A 52 16.39 -15.52 11.72
N TYR A 53 17.09 -16.49 11.13
CA TYR A 53 16.57 -17.85 10.96
C TYR A 53 16.35 -18.57 12.31
N ASN A 54 17.30 -18.44 13.25
CA ASN A 54 17.33 -19.18 14.51
C ASN A 54 16.69 -18.43 15.70
N PHE A 55 16.04 -17.28 15.49
CA PHE A 55 15.50 -16.49 16.60
C PHE A 55 14.15 -17.03 17.07
N SER A 56 14.09 -17.45 18.34
CA SER A 56 12.85 -17.84 19.01
C SER A 56 12.12 -16.61 19.53
N SER A 57 11.18 -16.18 18.73
CA SER A 57 10.14 -15.16 18.83
C SER A 57 9.24 -15.05 20.07
N SER A 58 9.59 -15.63 21.22
CA SER A 58 8.71 -15.61 22.40
C SER A 58 8.39 -14.21 22.94
N GLN A 59 9.04 -13.17 22.42
CA GLN A 59 8.88 -11.76 22.78
C GLN A 59 7.91 -10.98 21.87
N LEU A 60 7.63 -11.47 20.65
CA LEU A 60 6.78 -10.76 19.69
C LEU A 60 5.30 -10.91 20.03
N GLU A 61 4.56 -9.79 20.06
CA GLU A 61 3.10 -9.83 20.29
C GLU A 61 2.33 -9.98 18.98
N ILE A 62 2.24 -11.22 18.51
CA ILE A 62 1.57 -11.58 17.25
C ILE A 62 0.12 -11.06 17.22
N SER A 63 -0.64 -11.23 18.30
CA SER A 63 -2.05 -10.81 18.37
C SER A 63 -2.21 -9.30 18.17
N ARG A 64 -1.37 -8.50 18.82
CA ARG A 64 -1.40 -7.04 18.71
C ARG A 64 -1.03 -6.59 17.30
N THR A 65 0.07 -7.12 16.77
CA THR A 65 0.50 -6.82 15.40
C THR A 65 -0.54 -7.23 14.37
N PHE A 66 -1.24 -8.35 14.58
CA PHE A 66 -2.32 -8.79 13.69
C PHE A 66 -3.47 -7.76 13.62
N PHE A 67 -3.95 -7.25 14.75
CA PHE A 67 -5.01 -6.24 14.76
C PHE A 67 -4.60 -4.93 14.07
N PHE A 68 -3.36 -4.48 14.28
CA PHE A 68 -2.85 -3.29 13.59
C PHE A 68 -2.64 -3.55 12.09
N SER A 69 -2.17 -4.73 11.70
CA SER A 69 -2.04 -5.12 10.29
C SER A 69 -3.40 -5.15 9.61
N LEU A 70 -4.43 -5.66 10.28
CA LEU A 70 -5.80 -5.63 9.79
C LEU A 70 -6.28 -4.19 9.57
N ALA A 71 -5.92 -3.26 10.47
CA ALA A 71 -6.23 -1.84 10.27
C ALA A 71 -5.58 -1.28 8.99
N LEU A 72 -4.32 -1.65 8.71
CA LEU A 72 -3.63 -1.25 7.49
C LEU A 72 -4.29 -1.85 6.23
N PHE A 73 -4.63 -3.14 6.24
CA PHE A 73 -5.33 -3.79 5.12
C PHE A 73 -6.70 -3.16 4.87
N CYS A 74 -7.44 -2.84 5.93
CA CYS A 74 -8.69 -2.11 5.85
C CYS A 74 -8.50 -0.68 5.28
N SER A 75 -7.39 -0.01 5.61
CA SER A 75 -7.03 1.31 5.07
C SER A 75 -6.87 1.26 3.53
N SER A 76 -6.26 0.18 3.03
CA SER A 76 -6.15 -0.10 1.59
C SER A 76 -7.54 -0.18 0.94
N GLY A 77 -8.48 -0.90 1.58
CA GLY A 77 -9.89 -0.96 1.15
C GLY A 77 -10.57 0.42 1.15
N THR A 78 -10.42 1.20 2.22
CA THR A 78 -11.02 2.55 2.29
C THR A 78 -10.47 3.49 1.22
N MET A 79 -9.20 3.36 0.82
CA MET A 79 -8.61 4.15 -0.25
C MET A 79 -9.25 3.85 -1.62
N ILE A 80 -9.55 2.58 -1.91
CA ILE A 80 -10.28 2.19 -3.12
C ILE A 80 -11.68 2.81 -3.13
N LEU A 81 -12.37 2.81 -1.99
CA LEU A 81 -13.68 3.44 -1.86
C LEU A 81 -13.59 4.96 -2.06
N ALA A 82 -12.59 5.62 -1.47
CA ALA A 82 -12.35 7.06 -1.64
C ALA A 82 -12.28 7.42 -3.13
N GLU A 83 -11.46 6.72 -3.91
CA GLU A 83 -11.32 6.97 -5.34
C GLU A 83 -12.62 6.73 -6.13
N LYS A 84 -13.39 5.68 -5.79
CA LYS A 84 -14.69 5.43 -6.42
C LYS A 84 -15.65 6.61 -6.20
N PHE A 85 -15.63 7.23 -5.04
CA PHE A 85 -16.45 8.42 -4.78
C PHE A 85 -15.89 9.67 -5.45
N LEU A 86 -14.57 9.78 -5.59
CA LEU A 86 -13.92 10.86 -6.32
C LEU A 86 -14.32 10.86 -7.80
N THR A 87 -14.26 9.70 -8.46
CA THR A 87 -14.64 9.54 -9.87
C THR A 87 -16.13 9.78 -10.12
N ARG A 88 -16.98 9.58 -9.11
CA ARG A 88 -18.41 9.91 -9.14
C ARG A 88 -18.71 11.38 -8.82
N GLY A 89 -17.69 12.21 -8.60
CA GLY A 89 -17.84 13.62 -8.21
C GLY A 89 -18.35 13.84 -6.78
N ASN A 90 -18.49 12.79 -5.97
CA ASN A 90 -18.95 12.91 -4.58
C ASN A 90 -17.76 13.24 -3.66
N LYS A 91 -17.41 14.53 -3.62
CA LYS A 91 -16.30 15.06 -2.81
C LYS A 91 -16.44 14.79 -1.32
N LYS A 92 -17.67 14.87 -0.76
CA LYS A 92 -17.90 14.63 0.68
C LYS A 92 -17.55 13.19 1.06
N ALA A 93 -18.02 12.23 0.27
CA ALA A 93 -17.70 10.82 0.50
C ALA A 93 -16.21 10.52 0.29
N PHE A 94 -15.58 11.09 -0.76
CA PHE A 94 -14.13 10.98 -0.98
C PHE A 94 -13.34 11.42 0.26
N VAL A 95 -13.63 12.61 0.80
CA VAL A 95 -12.96 13.14 2.00
C VAL A 95 -13.20 12.23 3.21
N GLY A 96 -14.43 11.74 3.41
CA GLY A 96 -14.74 10.83 4.52
C GLY A 96 -13.92 9.54 4.49
N PHE A 97 -13.85 8.87 3.34
CA PHE A 97 -13.05 7.64 3.18
C PHE A 97 -11.54 7.91 3.23
N LEU A 98 -11.08 9.07 2.73
CA LEU A 98 -9.67 9.47 2.82
C LEU A 98 -9.25 9.70 4.27
N VAL A 99 -10.08 10.38 5.07
CA VAL A 99 -9.84 10.55 6.52
C VAL A 99 -9.82 9.19 7.22
N GLY A 100 -10.73 8.28 6.88
CA GLY A 100 -10.71 6.91 7.40
C GLY A 100 -9.43 6.16 7.06
N THR A 101 -8.95 6.29 5.82
CA THR A 101 -7.67 5.72 5.35
C THR A 101 -6.50 6.23 6.19
N ILE A 102 -6.42 7.55 6.39
CA ILE A 102 -5.38 8.21 7.20
C ILE A 102 -5.44 7.73 8.65
N ALA A 103 -6.63 7.69 9.25
CA ALA A 103 -6.81 7.28 10.64
C ALA A 103 -6.34 5.83 10.86
N LEU A 104 -6.74 4.91 9.98
CA LEU A 104 -6.33 3.50 10.05
C LEU A 104 -4.81 3.32 9.86
N GLY A 105 -4.20 4.06 8.92
CA GLY A 105 -2.75 4.04 8.73
C GLY A 105 -1.99 4.62 9.92
N ALA A 106 -2.51 5.68 10.55
CA ALA A 106 -1.94 6.25 11.76
C ALA A 106 -2.06 5.28 12.96
N THR A 107 -3.17 4.55 13.08
CA THR A 107 -3.35 3.49 14.08
C THR A 107 -2.31 2.38 13.91
N PHE A 108 -2.05 1.95 12.68
CA PHE A 108 -0.99 0.98 12.39
C PHE A 108 0.39 1.49 12.84
N LEU A 109 0.74 2.73 12.48
CA LEU A 109 2.04 3.31 12.84
C LEU A 109 2.20 3.46 14.36
N ALA A 110 1.14 3.86 15.06
CA ALA A 110 1.13 3.91 16.52
C ALA A 110 1.34 2.52 17.14
N GLY A 111 0.67 1.50 16.60
CA GLY A 111 0.88 0.11 16.99
C GLY A 111 2.33 -0.33 16.84
N GLN A 112 2.97 0.01 15.72
CA GLN A 112 4.37 -0.32 15.48
C GLN A 112 5.32 0.36 16.48
N ILE A 113 5.04 1.61 16.85
CA ILE A 113 5.81 2.32 17.89
C ILE A 113 5.68 1.63 19.25
N THR A 114 4.46 1.19 19.61
CA THR A 114 4.27 0.47 20.89
C THR A 114 5.02 -0.86 20.93
N GLU A 115 5.09 -1.57 19.80
CA GLU A 115 5.90 -2.79 19.67
C GLU A 115 7.38 -2.49 19.91
N TYR A 116 7.90 -1.42 19.30
CA TYR A 116 9.29 -1.02 19.49
C TYR A 116 9.58 -0.69 20.95
N ILE A 117 8.75 0.14 21.58
CA ILE A 117 8.93 0.51 23.00
C ILE A 117 8.97 -0.75 23.88
N LYS A 118 8.10 -1.73 23.62
CA LYS A 118 8.12 -3.00 24.34
C LYS A 118 9.42 -3.77 24.13
N LEU A 119 9.85 -3.96 22.88
CA LEU A 119 11.06 -4.71 22.55
C LEU A 119 12.32 -4.08 23.16
N TYR A 120 12.40 -2.74 23.14
CA TYR A 120 13.48 -2.01 23.82
C TYR A 120 13.44 -2.22 25.34
N GLY A 121 12.24 -2.25 25.95
CA GLY A 121 12.06 -2.55 27.37
C GLY A 121 12.45 -3.98 27.76
N GLU A 122 12.33 -4.94 26.84
CA GLU A 122 12.75 -6.34 27.01
C GLU A 122 14.23 -6.58 26.63
N HIS A 123 15.02 -5.51 26.48
CA HIS A 123 16.44 -5.54 26.10
C HIS A 123 16.74 -6.10 24.70
N THR A 124 15.73 -6.14 23.82
CA THR A 124 15.90 -6.43 22.39
C THR A 124 16.12 -5.12 21.66
N THR A 125 17.40 -4.84 21.37
CA THR A 125 17.88 -3.62 20.73
C THR A 125 18.58 -3.95 19.42
N ILE A 126 18.90 -2.92 18.63
CA ILE A 126 19.67 -3.06 17.38
C ILE A 126 21.03 -3.72 17.64
N SER A 127 21.63 -3.49 18.81
CA SER A 127 22.94 -4.03 19.20
C SER A 127 22.86 -5.34 20.00
N SER A 128 21.66 -5.90 20.19
CA SER A 128 21.51 -7.12 20.99
C SER A 128 22.13 -8.33 20.28
N PRO A 129 22.69 -9.30 21.04
CA PRO A 129 23.29 -10.49 20.46
C PRO A 129 22.28 -11.29 19.63
N GLY A 130 22.69 -11.84 18.49
CA GLY A 130 21.88 -12.76 17.69
C GLY A 130 21.25 -12.20 16.41
N GLU A 131 21.70 -11.04 15.91
CA GLU A 131 21.40 -10.46 14.56
C GLU A 131 19.92 -10.20 14.22
N PHE A 132 18.99 -10.68 15.05
CA PHE A 132 17.55 -10.46 14.92
C PHE A 132 17.19 -8.99 15.11
N GLY A 133 17.67 -8.36 16.19
CA GLY A 133 17.31 -6.98 16.51
C GLY A 133 17.66 -6.01 15.38
N SER A 134 18.89 -6.06 14.88
CA SER A 134 19.33 -5.19 13.78
C SER A 134 18.51 -5.43 12.51
N THR A 135 18.36 -6.67 12.07
CA THR A 135 17.64 -6.99 10.83
C THR A 135 16.14 -6.71 10.92
N PHE A 136 15.51 -6.99 12.07
CA PHE A 136 14.11 -6.68 12.37
C PHE A 136 13.88 -5.16 12.33
N PHE A 137 14.59 -4.39 13.15
CA PHE A 137 14.39 -2.93 13.24
C PHE A 137 14.73 -2.23 11.92
N THR A 138 15.71 -2.72 11.16
CA THR A 138 15.98 -2.21 9.81
C THR A 138 14.81 -2.49 8.87
N LEU A 139 14.36 -3.74 8.73
CA LEU A 139 13.28 -4.11 7.81
C LEU A 139 11.97 -3.39 8.17
N THR A 140 11.52 -3.52 9.41
CA THR A 140 10.24 -2.94 9.85
C THR A 140 10.35 -1.42 10.04
N GLY A 141 11.54 -0.89 10.35
CA GLY A 141 11.79 0.55 10.46
C GLY A 141 11.70 1.26 9.11
N PHE A 142 12.35 0.73 8.07
CA PHE A 142 12.22 1.26 6.71
C PHE A 142 10.78 1.16 6.21
N HIS A 143 10.08 0.07 6.51
CA HIS A 143 8.67 -0.04 6.20
C HIS A 143 7.83 1.01 6.93
N GLY A 144 8.02 1.18 8.25
CA GLY A 144 7.31 2.19 9.04
C GLY A 144 7.58 3.63 8.54
N PHE A 145 8.80 3.91 8.09
CA PHE A 145 9.14 5.18 7.43
C PHE A 145 8.34 5.38 6.13
N HIS A 146 8.22 4.35 5.30
CA HIS A 146 7.41 4.40 4.08
C HIS A 146 5.93 4.63 4.37
N VAL A 147 5.38 3.97 5.40
CA VAL A 147 4.01 4.23 5.85
C VAL A 147 3.84 5.68 6.29
N PHE A 148 4.81 6.23 7.03
CA PHE A 148 4.79 7.64 7.44
C PHE A 148 4.82 8.59 6.24
N VAL A 149 5.69 8.37 5.27
CA VAL A 149 5.73 9.16 4.01
C VAL A 149 4.41 9.05 3.26
N GLY A 150 3.80 7.86 3.24
CA GLY A 150 2.50 7.63 2.64
C GLY A 150 1.38 8.41 3.33
N LEU A 151 1.41 8.47 4.67
CA LEU A 151 0.46 9.27 5.46
C LEU A 151 0.61 10.76 5.14
N CYS A 152 1.84 11.26 5.05
CA CYS A 152 2.10 12.63 4.61
C CYS A 152 1.52 12.88 3.21
N GLY A 153 1.66 11.95 2.28
CA GLY A 153 1.06 12.02 0.94
C GLY A 153 -0.46 12.07 0.97
N LEU A 154 -1.11 11.22 1.78
CA LEU A 154 -2.56 11.21 1.96
C LEU A 154 -3.09 12.51 2.59
N ILE A 155 -2.38 13.04 3.59
CA ILE A 155 -2.69 14.33 4.20
C ILE A 155 -2.53 15.46 3.17
N GLY A 156 -1.49 15.41 2.34
CA GLY A 156 -1.29 16.36 1.23
C GLY A 156 -2.48 16.35 0.26
N ILE A 157 -2.99 15.18 -0.10
CA ILE A 157 -4.21 15.05 -0.91
C ILE A 157 -5.43 15.61 -0.19
N LEU A 158 -5.58 15.34 1.11
CA LEU A 158 -6.70 15.86 1.89
C LEU A 158 -6.70 17.39 1.91
N ILE A 159 -5.52 18.02 2.04
CA ILE A 159 -5.38 19.48 1.97
C ILE A 159 -5.74 19.98 0.57
N LEU A 160 -5.17 19.36 -0.48
CA LEU A 160 -5.45 19.72 -1.88
C LEU A 160 -6.93 19.50 -2.25
N SER A 161 -7.62 18.58 -1.56
CA SER A 161 -9.04 18.34 -1.75
C SER A 161 -9.91 19.55 -1.44
N ARG A 162 -9.46 20.51 -0.63
CA ARG A 162 -10.25 21.70 -0.29
C ARG A 162 -10.54 22.56 -1.54
N ASP A 163 -9.55 22.78 -2.39
CA ASP A 163 -9.63 23.65 -3.58
C ASP A 163 -9.78 22.91 -4.91
N TRP A 164 -10.33 21.70 -4.86
CA TRP A 164 -10.36 20.78 -6.00
C TRP A 164 -11.03 21.36 -7.26
N ARG A 165 -10.27 21.37 -8.37
CA ARG A 165 -10.76 21.62 -9.73
C ARG A 165 -10.72 20.33 -10.57
N PRO A 166 -11.64 20.13 -11.54
CA PRO A 166 -11.56 19.02 -12.49
C PRO A 166 -10.16 18.93 -13.12
N GLY A 167 -9.55 17.74 -13.13
CA GLY A 167 -8.18 17.52 -13.64
C GLY A 167 -7.09 17.23 -12.60
N HIS A 168 -7.37 17.40 -11.29
CA HIS A 168 -6.40 17.11 -10.20
C HIS A 168 -6.35 15.62 -9.78
N GLU A 169 -6.70 14.69 -10.68
CA GLU A 169 -6.75 13.26 -10.34
C GLU A 169 -5.36 12.60 -10.29
N THR A 170 -4.37 13.17 -10.98
CA THR A 170 -3.04 12.58 -11.12
C THR A 170 -2.32 12.40 -9.78
N PRO A 171 -2.26 13.40 -8.88
CA PRO A 171 -1.64 13.22 -7.55
C PRO A 171 -2.32 12.13 -6.72
N VAL A 172 -3.65 12.05 -6.78
CA VAL A 172 -4.41 11.03 -6.04
C VAL A 172 -4.11 9.63 -6.55
N LYS A 173 -4.06 9.45 -7.87
CA LYS A 173 -3.69 8.18 -8.47
C LYS A 173 -2.27 7.76 -8.08
N SER A 174 -1.32 8.70 -8.06
CA SER A 174 0.06 8.43 -7.64
C SER A 174 0.16 8.00 -6.19
N VAL A 175 -0.36 8.78 -5.23
CA VAL A 175 -0.30 8.42 -3.81
C VAL A 175 -1.06 7.12 -3.53
N ARG A 176 -2.19 6.87 -4.21
CA ARG A 176 -2.89 5.59 -4.12
C ARG A 176 -1.99 4.41 -4.51
N TYR A 177 -1.27 4.52 -5.64
CA TYR A 177 -0.34 3.46 -6.04
C TYR A 177 0.77 3.26 -4.99
N TYR A 178 1.29 4.33 -4.39
CA TYR A 178 2.27 4.23 -3.31
C TYR A 178 1.68 3.53 -2.08
N TRP A 179 0.48 3.94 -1.66
CA TRP A 179 -0.17 3.41 -0.46
C TRP A 179 -0.44 1.91 -0.58
N HIS A 180 -0.96 1.45 -1.72
CA HIS A 180 -1.16 0.02 -1.97
C HIS A 180 0.15 -0.75 -2.10
N PHE A 181 1.21 -0.13 -2.64
CA PHE A 181 2.53 -0.76 -2.67
C PHE A 181 3.06 -1.00 -1.25
N VAL A 182 3.01 0.03 -0.40
CA VAL A 182 3.45 -0.09 1.01
C VAL A 182 2.64 -1.15 1.73
N ASP A 183 1.32 -1.15 1.58
CA ASP A 183 0.42 -2.20 2.12
C ASP A 183 0.82 -3.60 1.63
N GLY A 184 1.09 -3.75 0.33
CA GLY A 184 1.56 -5.01 -0.25
C GLY A 184 2.89 -5.50 0.32
N VAL A 185 3.86 -4.60 0.54
CA VAL A 185 5.13 -4.94 1.21
C VAL A 185 4.87 -5.44 2.64
N TRP A 186 3.93 -4.82 3.36
CA TRP A 186 3.60 -5.26 4.72
C TRP A 186 3.05 -6.68 4.75
N VAL A 187 2.26 -7.11 3.76
CA VAL A 187 1.77 -8.49 3.67
C VAL A 187 2.94 -9.48 3.66
N PHE A 188 4.00 -9.20 2.89
CA PHE A 188 5.20 -10.05 2.86
C PHE A 188 5.98 -10.02 4.18
N ILE A 189 6.17 -8.83 4.75
CA ILE A 189 6.86 -8.67 6.05
C ILE A 189 6.10 -9.42 7.14
N PHE A 190 4.79 -9.18 7.27
CA PHE A 190 3.95 -9.84 8.27
C PHE A 190 3.99 -11.36 8.12
N SER A 191 3.97 -11.86 6.89
CA SER A 191 4.04 -13.31 6.63
C SER A 191 5.38 -13.92 7.07
N ILE A 192 6.51 -13.28 6.74
CA ILE A 192 7.85 -13.83 6.99
C ILE A 192 8.33 -13.62 8.44
N VAL A 193 7.95 -12.49 9.04
CA VAL A 193 8.38 -12.09 10.38
C VAL A 193 7.46 -12.64 11.46
N TYR A 194 6.13 -12.57 11.26
CA TYR A 194 5.15 -12.90 12.29
C TYR A 194 4.43 -14.23 12.06
N LEU A 195 4.03 -14.57 10.82
CA LEU A 195 3.34 -15.84 10.56
C LEU A 195 4.28 -17.05 10.52
N ARG A 196 5.46 -16.93 9.89
CA ARG A 196 6.50 -17.99 9.92
C ARG A 196 6.81 -18.42 11.34
N THR A 197 6.77 -17.47 12.23
CA THR A 197 7.10 -17.58 13.63
C THR A 197 6.05 -18.34 14.47
N LEU A 198 4.84 -18.49 13.93
CA LEU A 198 3.73 -19.22 14.55
C LEU A 198 3.80 -20.74 14.29
N PHE A 199 4.57 -21.19 13.28
CA PHE A 199 4.65 -22.57 12.82
C PHE A 199 6.11 -23.08 12.86
#